data_AF-A0A965VQV0-F1
#
_entry.id   AF-A0A965VQV0-F1
#
_cell.length_a   1.000
_cell.length_b   1.000
_cell.length_c   1.000
_cell.angle_alpha   90.00
_cell.angle_beta   90.00
_cell.angle_gamma   90.00
#
_symmetry.space_group_name_H-M   'P 1'
#
loop_
_entity.id
_entity.type
_entity.pdbx_description
1 polymer ?
#
loop_
_entity_poly.entity_id
_entity_poly.type
_entity_poly.pdbx_seq_one_letter_code
_entity_poly.pdbx_strand_id
1 'polypeptide(L)'
;MSVVKMTMEKKMKGKIRDTVSKWWVLVLVATLALSLTSCGKKRSSWLTSGGGYECDGSMGYFGVSTVPYGQGLYQVRLVVFQPDEEGDIVSVTLTDSYSGAYRNLINGLVLQSNKDIVVGVITEDELATYDTISITPAFEGVWANQVADKYNDCELPYGY
;
A
#
# COMPACT_ATOMS: atom_id res chain seq x y z
N MET A 1 -42.35 -56.70 -51.59
CA MET A 1 -40.98 -56.15 -51.72
C MET A 1 -40.99 -54.75 -51.16
N SER A 2 -40.31 -54.50 -50.04
CA SER A 2 -40.27 -53.20 -49.37
C SER A 2 -38.83 -52.85 -49.06
N VAL A 3 -38.37 -51.73 -49.63
CA VAL A 3 -37.04 -51.16 -49.43
C VAL A 3 -37.18 -50.06 -48.39
N VAL A 4 -36.63 -50.27 -47.19
CA VAL A 4 -36.40 -49.18 -46.24
C VAL A 4 -34.97 -49.32 -45.74
N LYS A 5 -34.08 -48.56 -46.37
CA LYS A 5 -32.72 -48.34 -45.88
C LYS A 5 -32.53 -46.83 -45.76
N MET A 6 -31.88 -46.46 -44.65
CA MET A 6 -31.33 -45.14 -44.32
C MET A 6 -32.30 -44.17 -43.66
N THR A 7 -32.10 -43.92 -42.36
CA THR A 7 -31.60 -42.62 -41.85
C THR A 7 -31.43 -42.66 -40.32
N MET A 8 -30.49 -43.47 -39.83
CA MET A 8 -29.91 -43.30 -38.49
C MET A 8 -28.64 -42.45 -38.62
N GLU A 9 -28.74 -41.12 -38.69
CA GLU A 9 -27.50 -40.29 -38.66
C GLU A 9 -27.63 -38.88 -38.06
N LYS A 10 -28.83 -38.40 -37.71
CA LYS A 10 -29.00 -37.00 -37.29
C LYS A 10 -29.00 -36.72 -35.78
N LYS A 11 -28.96 -37.74 -34.90
CA LYS A 11 -29.26 -37.54 -33.47
C LYS A 11 -28.06 -37.32 -32.54
N MET A 12 -26.81 -37.53 -32.99
CA MET A 12 -25.62 -37.46 -32.11
C MET A 12 -24.85 -36.13 -32.13
N LYS A 13 -25.04 -35.25 -33.12
CA LYS A 13 -24.24 -34.01 -33.25
C LYS A 13 -24.65 -32.86 -32.29
N GLY A 14 -25.85 -32.92 -31.71
CA GLY A 14 -26.36 -31.85 -30.83
C GLY A 14 -25.74 -31.82 -29.43
N LYS A 15 -25.46 -33.00 -28.83
CA LYS A 15 -24.98 -33.08 -27.44
C LYS A 15 -23.53 -32.61 -27.25
N ILE A 16 -22.70 -32.70 -28.28
CA ILE A 16 -21.29 -32.30 -28.21
C ILE A 16 -21.18 -30.77 -28.16
N ARG A 17 -22.01 -30.04 -28.93
CA ARG A 17 -21.98 -28.58 -28.99
C ARG A 17 -22.37 -27.92 -27.67
N ASP A 18 -23.33 -28.49 -26.95
CA ASP A 18 -23.74 -27.99 -25.64
C ASP A 18 -22.70 -28.27 -24.54
N THR A 19 -21.97 -29.38 -24.64
CA THR A 19 -20.94 -29.73 -23.65
C THR A 19 -19.69 -28.84 -23.82
N VAL A 20 -19.32 -28.53 -25.06
CA VAL A 20 -18.21 -27.61 -25.36
C VAL A 20 -18.55 -26.18 -24.90
N SER A 21 -19.77 -25.70 -25.15
CA SER A 21 -20.23 -24.38 -24.69
C SER A 21 -20.10 -24.21 -23.17
N LYS A 22 -20.50 -25.22 -22.39
CA LYS A 22 -20.41 -25.17 -20.91
C LYS A 22 -18.98 -25.18 -20.40
N TRP A 23 -18.07 -25.88 -21.08
CA TRP A 23 -16.65 -25.89 -20.71
C TRP A 23 -15.96 -24.55 -20.96
N TRP A 24 -16.28 -23.88 -22.06
CA TRP A 24 -15.73 -22.54 -22.34
C TRP A 24 -16.13 -21.51 -21.30
N VAL A 25 -17.38 -21.55 -20.82
CA VAL A 25 -17.85 -20.66 -19.73
C VAL A 25 -17.07 -20.92 -18.44
N LEU A 26 -16.79 -22.18 -18.10
CA LEU A 26 -15.99 -22.54 -16.91
C LEU A 26 -14.55 -22.01 -16.99
N VAL A 27 -13.91 -22.11 -18.16
CA VAL A 27 -12.56 -21.58 -18.38
C VAL A 27 -12.54 -20.05 -18.27
N LEU A 28 -13.56 -19.38 -18.80
CA LEU A 28 -13.69 -17.92 -18.75
C LEU A 28 -13.91 -17.41 -17.31
N VAL A 29 -14.74 -18.12 -16.53
CA VAL A 29 -14.94 -17.80 -15.10
C VAL A 29 -13.68 -18.06 -14.27
N ALA A 30 -12.95 -19.15 -14.54
CA ALA A 30 -11.70 -19.46 -13.83
C ALA A 30 -10.59 -18.44 -14.14
N THR A 31 -10.46 -17.99 -15.39
CA THR A 31 -9.50 -16.95 -15.78
C THR A 31 -9.86 -15.57 -15.22
N LEU A 32 -11.15 -15.23 -15.12
CA LEU A 32 -11.61 -14.00 -14.46
C LEU A 32 -11.37 -14.05 -12.93
N ALA A 33 -11.54 -15.22 -12.31
CA ALA A 33 -11.23 -15.39 -10.89
C ALA A 33 -9.72 -15.31 -10.60
N LEU A 34 -8.88 -15.84 -11.50
CA LEU A 34 -7.42 -15.76 -11.42
C LEU A 34 -6.90 -14.33 -11.67
N SER A 35 -7.53 -13.56 -12.56
CA SER A 35 -7.16 -12.15 -12.77
C SER A 35 -7.52 -11.27 -11.56
N LEU A 36 -8.61 -11.56 -10.86
CA LEU A 36 -8.98 -10.87 -9.61
C LEU A 36 -8.15 -11.32 -8.39
N THR A 37 -7.59 -12.53 -8.40
CA THR A 37 -6.69 -13.01 -7.33
C THR A 37 -5.21 -12.70 -7.55
N SER A 38 -4.82 -12.24 -8.74
CA SER A 38 -3.41 -11.89 -9.06
C SER A 38 -2.98 -10.47 -8.66
N CYS A 39 -3.87 -9.64 -8.11
CA CYS A 39 -3.49 -8.36 -7.49
C CYS A 39 -3.45 -8.43 -5.95
N GLY A 40 -3.24 -9.62 -5.39
CA GLY A 40 -2.72 -9.77 -4.04
C GLY A 40 -1.23 -9.43 -4.00
N LYS A 41 -0.86 -8.17 -4.30
CA LYS A 41 0.43 -7.60 -3.88
C LYS A 41 0.59 -8.02 -2.43
N LYS A 42 1.64 -8.77 -2.08
CA LYS A 42 1.97 -9.17 -0.71
C LYS A 42 1.93 -7.92 0.17
N ARG A 43 0.77 -7.64 0.77
CA ARG A 43 0.62 -6.59 1.77
C ARG A 43 1.46 -7.05 2.94
N SER A 44 2.47 -6.25 3.24
CA SER A 44 3.43 -6.48 4.29
C SER A 44 2.70 -6.86 5.57
N SER A 45 2.86 -8.10 6.03
CA SER A 45 2.32 -8.64 7.29
C SER A 45 2.72 -7.83 8.54
N TRP A 46 3.58 -6.82 8.36
CA TRP A 46 4.15 -6.00 9.41
C TRP A 46 3.19 -4.91 9.90
N LEU A 47 2.35 -4.33 9.03
CA LEU A 47 1.39 -3.29 9.43
C LEU A 47 0.32 -3.85 10.37
N THR A 48 -0.04 -5.13 10.21
CA THR A 48 -1.02 -5.83 11.03
C THR A 48 -0.53 -6.20 12.43
N SER A 49 0.78 -6.23 12.69
CA SER A 49 1.35 -6.61 13.99
C SER A 49 1.70 -5.44 14.90
N GLY A 50 1.81 -4.22 14.37
CA GLY A 50 2.23 -3.02 15.10
C GLY A 50 1.27 -1.83 14.97
N GLY A 51 0.05 -2.06 14.48
CA GLY A 51 -0.96 -1.01 14.33
C GLY A 51 -0.60 0.07 13.31
N GLY A 52 0.19 -0.25 12.27
CA GLY A 52 0.67 0.76 11.34
C GLY A 52 -0.41 1.31 10.39
N TYR A 53 -0.27 2.57 9.98
CA TYR A 53 -1.11 3.22 8.99
C TYR A 53 -0.41 3.35 7.65
N GLU A 54 -1.18 3.32 6.58
CA GLU A 54 -0.72 3.54 5.21
C GLU A 54 -1.20 4.91 4.74
N CYS A 55 -0.35 5.62 4.01
CA CYS A 55 -0.65 6.92 3.44
C CYS A 55 -0.14 6.98 2.01
N ASP A 56 -0.94 7.61 1.15
CA ASP A 56 -0.61 7.90 -0.24
C ASP A 56 -0.59 9.41 -0.43
N GLY A 57 0.27 9.89 -1.30
CA GLY A 57 0.47 11.30 -1.54
C GLY A 57 1.48 11.54 -2.64
N SER A 58 1.78 12.80 -2.85
CA SER A 58 2.62 13.26 -3.98
C SER A 58 4.09 12.83 -3.93
N MET A 59 4.59 12.38 -2.78
CA MET A 59 5.94 11.81 -2.62
C MET A 59 5.94 10.28 -2.79
N GLY A 60 4.76 9.66 -2.90
CA GLY A 60 4.58 8.21 -3.07
C GLY A 60 3.72 7.58 -1.99
N TYR A 61 3.87 6.26 -1.85
CA TYR A 61 3.10 5.41 -0.95
C TYR A 61 3.98 4.91 0.20
N PHE A 62 3.56 5.19 1.42
CA PHE A 62 4.32 4.94 2.65
C PHE A 62 3.48 4.21 3.70
N GLY A 63 4.16 3.50 4.58
CA GLY A 63 3.60 2.91 5.79
C GLY A 63 4.31 3.49 7.02
N VAL A 64 3.56 3.84 8.04
CA VAL A 64 4.07 4.38 9.30
C VAL A 64 3.67 3.44 10.42
N SER A 65 4.59 3.12 11.32
CA SER A 65 4.25 2.44 12.57
C SER A 65 5.05 2.98 13.75
N THR A 66 4.48 2.82 14.93
CA THR A 66 5.14 3.07 16.20
C THR A 66 5.32 1.76 16.93
N VAL A 67 6.56 1.42 17.28
CA VAL A 67 6.88 0.15 17.97
C VAL A 67 7.44 0.47 19.36
N PRO A 68 6.93 -0.13 20.44
CA PRO A 68 7.50 0.04 21.76
C PRO A 68 9.00 -0.30 21.78
N TYR A 69 9.82 0.62 22.28
CA TYR A 69 11.27 0.47 22.42
C TYR A 69 11.72 0.24 23.87
N GLY A 70 10.80 0.45 24.83
CA GLY A 70 11.01 0.27 26.26
C GLY A 70 10.99 1.59 27.02
N GLN A 71 10.72 1.53 28.33
CA GLN A 71 10.72 2.70 29.24
C GLN A 71 9.85 3.88 28.78
N GLY A 72 8.69 3.62 28.16
CA GLY A 72 7.79 4.68 27.65
C GLY A 72 8.28 5.35 26.36
N LEU A 73 9.26 4.74 25.68
CA LEU A 73 9.76 5.18 24.38
C LEU A 73 9.19 4.32 23.25
N TYR A 74 8.94 4.96 22.11
CA TYR A 74 8.44 4.34 20.90
C TYR A 74 9.37 4.67 19.72
N GLN A 75 9.72 3.66 18.94
CA GLN A 75 10.40 3.84 17.66
C GLN A 75 9.38 4.15 16.59
N VAL A 76 9.58 5.26 15.87
CA VAL A 76 8.80 5.57 14.68
C VAL A 76 9.51 4.96 13.48
N ARG A 77 8.80 4.11 12.74
CA ARG A 77 9.27 3.42 11.56
C ARG A 77 8.49 3.87 10.34
N LEU A 78 9.23 4.15 9.28
CA LEU A 78 8.72 4.51 7.98
C LEU A 78 9.11 3.43 6.98
N VAL A 79 8.11 2.83 6.34
CA VAL A 79 8.27 1.90 5.23
C VAL A 79 7.93 2.63 3.94
N VAL A 80 8.92 2.79 3.08
CA VAL A 80 8.70 3.35 1.74
C VAL A 80 8.27 2.19 0.85
N PHE A 81 6.98 2.06 0.54
CA PHE A 81 6.51 1.00 -0.36
C PHE A 81 6.87 1.30 -1.80
N GLN A 82 6.56 2.53 -2.23
CA GLN A 82 6.80 2.99 -3.59
C GLN A 82 6.94 4.53 -3.56
N PRO A 83 8.15 5.08 -3.66
CA PRO A 83 8.31 6.53 -3.82
C PRO A 83 7.85 6.96 -5.22
N ASP A 84 7.45 8.22 -5.36
CA ASP A 84 7.16 8.82 -6.67
C ASP A 84 8.45 8.93 -7.50
N GLU A 85 9.52 9.42 -6.88
CA GLU A 85 10.86 9.50 -7.44
C GLU A 85 11.88 8.81 -6.50
N GLU A 86 12.55 7.76 -7.00
CA GLU A 86 13.64 7.12 -6.25
C GLU A 86 14.88 8.02 -6.18
N GLY A 87 15.48 8.12 -4.99
CA GLY A 87 16.65 8.95 -4.74
C GLY A 87 16.34 10.34 -4.21
N ASP A 88 15.06 10.74 -4.15
CA ASP A 88 14.65 12.00 -3.52
C ASP A 88 15.06 12.05 -2.04
N ILE A 89 15.47 13.22 -1.59
CA ILE A 89 15.88 13.45 -0.20
C ILE A 89 14.74 14.15 0.52
N VAL A 90 14.31 13.59 1.66
CA VAL A 90 13.16 14.07 2.42
C VAL A 90 13.49 14.34 3.88
N SER A 91 12.73 15.24 4.49
CA SER A 91 12.59 15.43 5.91
C SER A 91 11.31 14.77 6.41
N VAL A 92 11.38 14.21 7.62
CA VAL A 92 10.25 13.60 8.30
C VAL A 92 10.02 14.35 9.61
N THR A 93 8.81 14.85 9.78
CA THR A 93 8.43 15.75 10.86
C THR A 93 7.16 15.21 11.52
N LEU A 94 7.08 15.27 12.85
CA LEU A 94 5.83 15.10 13.57
C LEU A 94 5.11 16.43 13.64
N THR A 95 3.81 16.40 13.44
CA THR A 95 2.94 17.58 13.44
C THR A 95 1.72 17.30 14.31
N ASP A 96 1.31 18.29 15.09
CA ASP A 96 0.00 18.33 15.74
C ASP A 96 -0.93 19.12 14.83
N SER A 97 -1.92 18.44 14.24
CA SER A 97 -2.88 19.06 13.32
C SER A 97 -3.72 20.16 13.97
N TYR A 98 -3.87 20.16 15.29
CA TYR A 98 -4.68 21.13 16.02
C TYR A 98 -3.91 22.40 16.38
N SER A 99 -2.72 22.27 17.00
CA SER A 99 -1.93 23.44 17.43
C SER A 99 -0.94 23.94 16.38
N GLY A 100 -0.62 23.13 15.38
CA GLY A 100 0.47 23.40 14.43
C GLY A 100 1.87 23.23 15.02
N ALA A 101 1.99 22.69 16.24
CA ALA A 101 3.29 22.34 16.81
C ALA A 101 3.96 21.25 15.95
N TYR A 102 5.28 21.31 15.81
CA TYR A 102 6.02 20.33 15.03
C TYR A 102 7.35 19.96 15.66
N ARG A 103 7.84 18.76 15.34
CA ARG A 103 9.15 18.25 15.73
C ARG A 103 9.79 17.47 14.59
N ASN A 104 10.99 17.90 14.17
CA ASN A 104 11.76 17.17 13.17
C ASN A 104 12.32 15.86 13.76
N LEU A 105 12.11 14.74 13.07
CA LEU A 105 12.67 13.44 13.42
C LEU A 105 13.97 13.18 12.67
N ILE A 106 13.93 13.35 11.34
CA ILE A 106 15.09 13.19 10.47
C ILE A 106 15.03 14.20 9.32
N ASN A 107 16.18 14.71 8.93
CA ASN A 107 16.36 15.52 7.74
C ASN A 107 17.46 14.87 6.90
N GLY A 108 17.22 14.67 5.59
CA GLY A 108 18.20 14.03 4.71
C GLY A 108 17.94 12.55 4.43
N LEU A 109 16.70 12.09 4.51
CA LEU A 109 16.33 10.70 4.24
C LEU A 109 16.24 10.45 2.72
N VAL A 110 17.04 9.54 2.18
CA VAL A 110 16.95 9.16 0.76
C VAL A 110 15.86 8.12 0.54
N LEU A 111 14.89 8.44 -0.32
CA LEU A 111 13.77 7.56 -0.68
C LEU A 111 14.23 6.40 -1.56
N GLN A 112 13.86 5.19 -1.15
CA GLN A 112 14.16 3.94 -1.86
C GLN A 112 13.00 2.98 -1.67
N SER A 113 12.54 2.32 -2.74
CA SER A 113 11.43 1.37 -2.69
C SER A 113 11.69 0.20 -1.74
N ASN A 114 10.63 -0.27 -1.07
CA ASN A 114 10.60 -1.40 -0.14
C ASN A 114 11.61 -1.32 1.02
N LYS A 115 11.87 -0.11 1.52
CA LYS A 115 12.83 0.12 2.62
C LYS A 115 12.11 0.45 3.93
N ASP A 116 12.43 -0.27 5.00
CA ASP A 116 12.03 0.03 6.39
C ASP A 116 13.13 0.85 7.07
N ILE A 117 12.76 1.97 7.66
CA ILE A 117 13.67 2.97 8.21
C ILE A 117 13.15 3.44 9.55
N VAL A 118 14.00 3.37 10.58
CA VAL A 118 13.72 4.03 11.86
C VAL A 118 14.00 5.52 11.66
N VAL A 119 12.96 6.34 11.67
CA VAL A 119 13.07 7.79 11.45
C VAL A 119 13.30 8.55 12.75
N GLY A 120 12.96 7.97 13.90
CA GLY A 120 13.21 8.58 15.19
C GLY A 120 12.67 7.76 16.36
N VAL A 121 12.92 8.29 17.57
CA VAL A 121 12.35 7.79 18.82
C VAL A 121 11.57 8.92 19.48
N ILE A 122 10.39 8.59 19.97
CA ILE A 122 9.44 9.51 20.60
C ILE A 122 9.07 8.99 21.98
N THR A 123 8.67 9.89 22.87
CA THR A 123 8.09 9.51 24.17
C THR A 123 6.59 9.24 24.05
N GLU A 124 6.03 8.62 25.08
CA GLU A 124 4.57 8.45 25.22
C GLU A 124 3.82 9.80 25.21
N ASP A 125 4.37 10.83 25.87
CA ASP A 125 3.79 12.18 25.86
C ASP A 125 3.78 12.81 24.46
N GLU A 126 4.84 12.59 23.68
CA GLU A 126 4.93 13.08 22.31
C GLU A 126 3.95 12.33 21.39
N LEU A 127 3.77 11.02 21.59
CA LEU A 127 2.77 10.23 20.88
C LEU A 127 1.34 10.71 21.17
N ALA A 128 1.09 11.23 22.38
CA ALA A 128 -0.18 11.85 22.75
C ALA A 128 -0.35 13.29 22.26
N THR A 129 0.74 13.96 21.88
CA THR A 129 0.72 15.36 21.42
C THR A 129 0.64 15.46 19.90
N TYR A 130 1.40 14.64 19.18
CA TYR A 130 1.48 14.66 17.73
C TYR A 130 0.60 13.57 17.13
N ASP A 131 -0.20 13.93 16.14
CA ASP A 131 -1.15 13.02 15.48
C ASP A 131 -0.77 12.69 14.04
N THR A 132 0.14 13.46 13.46
CA THR A 132 0.50 13.39 12.04
C THR A 132 2.01 13.28 11.87
N ILE A 133 2.45 12.51 10.89
CA ILE A 133 3.82 12.54 10.39
C ILE A 133 3.82 13.06 8.95
N SER A 134 4.58 14.13 8.74
CA SER A 134 4.72 14.82 7.46
C SER A 134 6.05 14.48 6.83
N ILE A 135 6.01 14.00 5.59
CA ILE A 135 7.16 13.69 4.74
C ILE A 135 7.22 14.77 3.67
N THR A 136 8.25 15.60 3.73
CA THR A 136 8.44 16.74 2.84
C THR A 136 9.83 16.69 2.23
N PRO A 137 10.09 17.31 1.07
CA PRO A 137 11.44 17.38 0.52
C PRO A 137 12.41 18.03 1.51
N ALA A 138 13.60 17.45 1.64
CA ALA A 138 14.66 18.02 2.46
C ALA A 138 15.25 19.22 1.72
N PHE A 139 15.01 20.43 2.22
CA PHE A 139 15.61 21.64 1.65
C PHE A 139 16.83 22.06 2.48
N GLU A 140 17.99 22.12 1.83
CA GLU A 140 19.12 22.90 2.32
C GLU A 140 18.92 24.38 1.93
N GLY A 141 18.12 25.10 2.71
CA GLY A 141 18.04 26.57 2.69
C GLY A 141 16.78 27.19 2.05
N VAL A 142 16.27 28.24 2.73
CA VAL A 142 15.38 29.40 2.39
C VAL A 142 14.18 29.25 1.41
N TRP A 143 13.99 28.13 0.71
CA TRP A 143 12.97 28.00 -0.34
C TRP A 143 11.79 27.08 0.03
N ALA A 144 11.45 27.00 1.32
CA ALA A 144 10.36 26.18 1.86
C ALA A 144 8.96 26.49 1.27
N ASN A 145 8.83 27.52 0.45
CA ASN A 145 7.57 27.95 -0.18
C ASN A 145 7.45 27.59 -1.67
N GLN A 146 8.38 26.83 -2.27
CA GLN A 146 8.37 26.56 -3.72
C GLN A 146 7.98 25.14 -4.16
N VAL A 147 7.69 24.23 -3.24
CA VAL A 147 7.14 22.90 -3.63
C VAL A 147 5.85 22.64 -2.86
N ALA A 148 4.86 23.51 -3.06
CA ALA A 148 3.55 23.45 -2.42
C ALA A 148 2.80 22.12 -2.66
N ASP A 149 3.23 21.33 -3.65
CA ASP A 149 2.51 20.14 -4.11
C ASP A 149 3.26 18.82 -3.88
N LYS A 150 4.47 18.83 -3.28
CA LYS A 150 5.21 17.60 -2.92
C LYS A 150 5.28 17.43 -1.40
N TYR A 151 4.31 16.74 -0.83
CA TYR A 151 4.26 16.31 0.55
C TYR A 151 3.40 15.04 0.72
N ASN A 152 3.66 14.33 1.80
CA ASN A 152 2.82 13.24 2.29
C ASN A 152 2.55 13.45 3.78
N ASP A 153 1.28 13.51 4.15
CA ASP A 153 0.86 13.48 5.55
C ASP A 153 0.27 12.11 5.85
N CYS A 154 0.73 11.51 6.94
CA CYS A 154 0.32 10.20 7.38
C CYS A 154 -0.13 10.27 8.82
N GLU A 155 -1.19 9.56 9.16
CA GLU A 155 -1.63 9.45 10.56
C GLU A 155 -0.55 8.71 11.36
N LEU A 156 -0.21 9.24 12.54
CA LEU A 156 0.70 8.59 13.46
C LEU A 156 -0.11 7.57 14.28
N PRO A 157 0.18 6.26 14.15
CA PRO A 157 -0.57 5.27 14.90
C PRO A 157 -0.29 5.38 16.40
N TYR A 158 -1.36 5.47 17.17
CA TYR A 158 -1.29 5.31 18.61
C TYR A 158 -0.98 3.84 18.92
N GLY A 159 0.19 3.58 19.51
CA GLY A 159 0.54 2.26 20.01
C GLY A 159 -0.37 1.88 21.18
N TYR A 160 -1.36 1.01 20.92
CA TYR A 160 -2.19 0.36 21.95
C TYR A 160 -1.49 -0.86 22.55
#